data_AF-A0A1H3E4V2-F1
#
_entry.id   AF-A0A1H3E4V2-F1
#
_cell.length_a   1.000
_cell.length_b   1.000
_cell.length_c   1.000
_cell.angle_alpha   90.00
_cell.angle_beta   90.00
_cell.angle_gamma   90.00
#
_symmetry.space_group_name_H-M   'P 1'
#
loop_
_entity.id
_entity.type
_entity.pdbx_description
1 polymer ?
#
loop_
_entity_poly.entity_id
_entity_poly.type
_entity_poly.pdbx_seq_one_letter_code
_entity_poly.pdbx_strand_id
1 'polypeptide(L)'
;MVNEYAQAVRHGAAEASRLHRRLGVRERLETAGGAVNIFAMIHELNVPLLLKPLEGLLGAYLNFPAPGILVTTQRPLSIQRFTAAHELGHCMLDHQPSLDDEDSILRRMPINLEPGLNHQEVEADAFAVGFMMPKWLLALHMRRQNWTTHDFRRPGVVYQLSLRLGSSFEALCWTLVRYRMITFKQARELLLSKPKALKEILLADHKPDNYRGDVWLLTERDAGMLIDGSRHDLFVLKLTEHSNGGYLWNLDELQASGFAIVNNEVEAVETDSVGDVGVRRVTAQPPDEYRGRLVLDEARPWDPSQSLSRLEFNLDLTGPEEAGLSRAERRQMLEAA
;
A
#
# COMPACT_ATOMS: atom_id res chain seq x y z
N MET A 1 -19.65 7.39 28.08
CA MET A 1 -18.44 6.67 27.64
C MET A 1 -18.64 5.68 26.47
N VAL A 2 -19.21 4.48 26.63
CA VAL A 2 -19.33 3.51 25.49
C VAL A 2 -20.13 4.05 24.30
N ASN A 3 -21.17 4.85 24.56
CA ASN A 3 -21.99 5.47 23.52
C ASN A 3 -21.25 6.62 22.79
N GLU A 4 -20.48 7.42 23.51
CA GLU A 4 -19.71 8.56 22.96
C GLU A 4 -18.56 8.09 22.09
N TYR A 5 -17.83 7.06 22.53
CA TYR A 5 -16.79 6.43 21.73
C TYR A 5 -17.34 5.86 20.42
N ALA A 6 -18.42 5.09 20.48
CA ALA A 6 -19.04 4.53 19.27
C ALA A 6 -19.59 5.63 18.34
N GLN A 7 -20.03 6.76 18.90
CA GLN A 7 -20.46 7.92 18.12
C GLN A 7 -19.29 8.59 17.39
N ALA A 8 -18.17 8.86 18.08
CA ALA A 8 -16.95 9.39 17.47
C ALA A 8 -16.46 8.50 16.31
N VAL A 9 -16.37 7.18 16.56
CA VAL A 9 -15.99 6.20 15.53
C VAL A 9 -16.91 6.23 14.31
N ARG A 10 -18.23 6.42 14.51
CA ARG A 10 -19.19 6.54 13.41
C ARG A 10 -19.06 7.86 12.68
N HIS A 11 -18.81 8.96 13.39
CA HIS A 11 -18.69 10.29 12.81
C HIS A 11 -17.47 10.38 11.89
N GLY A 12 -16.27 10.04 12.36
CA GLY A 12 -15.07 10.05 11.53
C GLY A 12 -15.16 9.14 10.30
N ALA A 13 -15.71 7.93 10.46
CA ALA A 13 -15.93 7.02 9.33
C ALA A 13 -16.99 7.54 8.33
N ALA A 14 -17.99 8.29 8.81
CA ALA A 14 -19.00 8.92 7.95
C ALA A 14 -18.38 10.06 7.13
N GLU A 15 -17.52 10.90 7.72
CA GLU A 15 -16.81 11.94 6.99
C GLU A 15 -15.86 11.38 5.94
N ALA A 16 -15.09 10.32 6.27
CA ALA A 16 -14.27 9.63 5.27
C ALA A 16 -15.13 9.12 4.09
N SER A 17 -16.31 8.58 4.38
CA SER A 17 -17.24 8.11 3.34
C SER A 17 -17.85 9.24 2.51
N ARG A 18 -18.12 10.40 3.12
CA ARG A 18 -18.58 11.61 2.41
C ARG A 18 -17.48 12.15 1.50
N LEU A 19 -16.24 12.20 1.99
CA LEU A 19 -15.10 12.66 1.23
C LEU A 19 -14.80 11.77 0.03
N HIS A 20 -14.85 10.45 0.20
CA HIS A 20 -14.72 9.48 -0.91
C HIS A 20 -15.69 9.76 -2.05
N ARG A 21 -16.97 10.05 -1.72
CA ARG A 21 -17.99 10.40 -2.71
C ARG A 21 -17.72 11.75 -3.37
N ARG A 22 -17.34 12.75 -2.58
CA ARG A 22 -17.03 14.10 -3.09
C ARG A 22 -15.89 14.08 -4.10
N LEU A 23 -14.87 13.26 -3.84
CA LEU A 23 -13.68 13.15 -4.67
C LEU A 23 -13.76 12.04 -5.72
N GLY A 24 -14.87 11.29 -5.82
CA GLY A 24 -15.01 10.18 -6.77
C GLY A 24 -13.89 9.12 -6.66
N VAL A 25 -13.38 8.88 -5.44
CA VAL A 25 -12.19 8.02 -5.22
C VAL A 25 -12.47 6.58 -5.61
N ARG A 26 -13.71 6.12 -5.37
CA ARG A 26 -14.11 4.76 -5.65
C ARG A 26 -14.11 4.46 -7.14
N GLU A 27 -14.70 5.35 -7.93
CA GLU A 27 -14.78 5.24 -9.38
C GLU A 27 -13.36 5.24 -10.01
N ARG A 28 -12.48 6.11 -9.51
CA ARG A 28 -11.06 6.15 -9.91
C ARG A 28 -10.35 4.83 -9.62
N LEU A 29 -10.49 4.28 -8.41
CA LEU A 29 -9.79 3.05 -8.00
C LEU A 29 -10.41 1.77 -8.57
N GLU A 30 -11.71 1.75 -8.88
CA GLU A 30 -12.33 0.63 -9.61
C GLU A 30 -11.75 0.49 -11.03
N THR A 31 -11.30 1.60 -11.63
CA THR A 31 -10.66 1.61 -12.96
C THR A 31 -9.15 1.38 -12.88
N ALA A 32 -8.44 2.18 -12.07
CA ALA A 32 -6.98 2.19 -12.02
C ALA A 32 -6.38 1.08 -11.13
N GLY A 33 -7.18 0.48 -10.23
CA GLY A 33 -6.65 -0.30 -9.11
C GLY A 33 -5.81 0.56 -8.16
N GLY A 34 -5.12 -0.05 -7.21
CA GLY A 34 -4.20 0.67 -6.32
C GLY A 34 -4.72 0.89 -4.91
N ALA A 35 -4.03 1.80 -4.22
CA ALA A 35 -4.41 2.34 -2.92
C ALA A 35 -4.92 3.79 -3.07
N VAL A 36 -5.54 4.32 -2.02
CA VAL A 36 -5.85 5.75 -1.94
C VAL A 36 -4.53 6.52 -1.83
N ASN A 37 -4.23 7.36 -2.81
CA ASN A 37 -3.06 8.25 -2.76
C ASN A 37 -3.37 9.46 -1.87
N ILE A 38 -3.15 9.31 -0.56
CA ILE A 38 -3.50 10.34 0.42
C ILE A 38 -2.85 11.69 0.14
N PHE A 39 -1.59 11.72 -0.30
CA PHE A 39 -0.89 12.96 -0.62
C PHE A 39 -1.53 13.69 -1.81
N ALA A 40 -1.93 12.94 -2.84
CA ALA A 40 -2.69 13.51 -3.95
C ALA A 40 -4.08 14.01 -3.50
N MET A 41 -4.75 13.32 -2.58
CA MET A 41 -6.05 13.76 -2.06
C MET A 41 -5.94 15.04 -1.23
N ILE A 42 -4.92 15.15 -0.37
CA ILE A 42 -4.64 16.36 0.43
C ILE A 42 -4.40 17.55 -0.51
N HIS A 43 -3.60 17.34 -1.55
CA HIS A 43 -3.33 18.36 -2.56
C HIS A 43 -4.59 18.76 -3.35
N GLU A 44 -5.40 17.80 -3.82
CA GLU A 44 -6.67 18.05 -4.54
C GLU A 44 -7.66 18.87 -3.68
N LEU A 45 -7.57 18.75 -2.36
CA LEU A 45 -8.36 19.51 -1.39
C LEU A 45 -7.79 20.90 -1.07
N ASN A 46 -6.64 21.28 -1.65
CA ASN A 46 -5.90 22.50 -1.36
C ASN A 46 -5.58 22.67 0.13
N VAL A 47 -5.28 21.57 0.82
CA VAL A 47 -4.81 21.60 2.21
C VAL A 47 -3.28 21.63 2.18
N PRO A 48 -2.63 22.69 2.69
CA PRO A 48 -1.17 22.76 2.76
C PRO A 48 -0.59 21.56 3.51
N LEU A 49 0.36 20.88 2.87
CA LEU A 49 1.08 19.75 3.45
C LEU A 49 2.59 20.03 3.37
N LEU A 50 3.27 19.90 4.50
CA LEU A 50 4.73 20.00 4.55
C LEU A 50 5.33 18.76 5.22
N LEU A 51 6.28 18.15 4.51
CA LEU A 51 7.04 17.02 4.98
C LEU A 51 8.37 17.53 5.55
N LYS A 52 8.72 17.13 6.76
CA LYS A 52 10.02 17.49 7.35
C LYS A 52 10.46 16.45 8.37
N PRO A 53 11.75 16.39 8.72
CA PRO A 53 12.17 15.63 9.88
C PRO A 53 11.53 16.24 11.15
N LEU A 54 10.88 15.39 11.94
CA LEU A 54 10.28 15.74 13.22
C LEU A 54 10.81 14.76 14.28
N GLU A 55 11.31 15.29 15.39
CA GLU A 55 11.82 14.49 16.52
C GLU A 55 10.70 14.27 17.54
N GLY A 56 10.42 13.02 17.90
CA GLY A 56 9.37 12.65 18.87
C GLY A 56 7.92 12.78 18.36
N LEU A 57 7.72 13.41 17.20
CA LEU A 57 6.42 13.70 16.61
C LEU A 57 6.29 13.02 15.23
N LEU A 58 5.14 12.43 14.95
CA LEU A 58 4.84 11.88 13.62
C LEU A 58 4.14 12.89 12.73
N GLY A 59 3.25 13.70 13.28
CA GLY A 59 2.48 14.68 12.55
C GLY A 59 1.95 15.80 13.45
N ALA A 60 1.46 16.85 12.80
CA ALA A 60 0.65 17.85 13.46
C ALA A 60 -0.38 18.43 12.51
N TYR A 61 -1.56 18.69 13.03
CA TYR A 61 -2.56 19.54 12.41
C TYR A 61 -2.55 20.92 13.08
N LEU A 62 -2.45 21.96 12.26
CA LEU A 62 -2.52 23.35 12.66
C LEU A 62 -3.70 24.02 11.97
N ASN A 63 -4.48 24.83 12.69
CA ASN A 63 -5.62 25.57 12.13
C ASN A 63 -5.42 27.09 12.08
N PHE A 64 -4.24 27.58 12.50
CA PHE A 64 -3.89 29.01 12.53
C PHE A 64 -2.47 29.24 11.99
N PRO A 65 -2.23 30.28 11.15
CA PRO A 65 -3.19 31.26 10.62
C PRO A 65 -4.14 30.69 9.54
N ALA A 66 -3.87 29.47 9.05
CA ALA A 66 -4.75 28.71 8.17
C ALA A 66 -4.57 27.20 8.45
N PRO A 67 -5.54 26.34 8.08
CA PRO A 67 -5.40 24.89 8.15
C PRO A 67 -4.17 24.38 7.41
N GLY A 68 -3.41 23.47 8.02
CA GLY A 68 -2.23 22.87 7.44
C GLY A 68 -1.79 21.60 8.17
N ILE A 69 -1.09 20.74 7.44
CA ILE A 69 -0.66 19.42 7.89
C ILE A 69 0.88 19.35 7.86
N LEU A 70 1.47 18.84 8.94
CA LEU A 70 2.87 18.44 9.01
C LEU A 70 2.96 16.92 9.14
N VAL A 71 3.87 16.30 8.40
CA VAL A 71 4.16 14.85 8.55
C VAL A 71 5.67 14.61 8.57
N THR A 72 6.10 13.69 9.42
CA THR A 72 7.51 13.33 9.60
C THR A 72 8.06 12.59 8.38
N THR A 73 9.28 12.92 7.99
CA THR A 73 10.04 12.15 6.98
C THR A 73 10.82 10.99 7.59
N GLN A 74 10.84 10.85 8.91
CA GLN A 74 11.69 9.88 9.61
C GLN A 74 11.08 8.47 9.72
N ARG A 75 9.95 8.21 9.05
CA ARG A 75 9.22 6.94 9.14
C ARG A 75 8.90 6.38 7.76
N PRO A 76 8.69 5.05 7.64
CA PRO A 76 8.30 4.42 6.38
C PRO A 76 7.03 5.00 5.77
N LEU A 77 6.88 4.83 4.46
CA LEU A 77 5.79 5.38 3.66
C LEU A 77 4.39 5.03 4.20
N SER A 78 4.18 3.80 4.69
CA SER A 78 2.89 3.40 5.28
C SER A 78 2.52 4.19 6.54
N ILE A 79 3.51 4.58 7.36
CA ILE A 79 3.31 5.42 8.54
C ILE A 79 3.03 6.86 8.09
N GLN A 80 3.83 7.40 7.15
CA GLN A 80 3.59 8.74 6.60
C GLN A 80 2.17 8.87 6.02
N ARG A 81 1.71 7.87 5.28
CA ARG A 81 0.36 7.86 4.70
C ARG A 81 -0.72 7.87 5.78
N PHE A 82 -0.57 7.04 6.80
CA PHE A 82 -1.55 6.96 7.88
C PHE A 82 -1.59 8.26 8.68
N THR A 83 -0.43 8.81 9.05
CA THR A 83 -0.35 10.11 9.72
C THR A 83 -0.98 11.19 8.85
N ALA A 84 -0.64 11.29 7.56
CA ALA A 84 -1.26 12.25 6.65
C ALA A 84 -2.79 12.11 6.59
N ALA A 85 -3.30 10.87 6.59
CA ALA A 85 -4.75 10.62 6.61
C ALA A 85 -5.40 10.97 7.95
N HIS A 86 -4.69 10.79 9.06
CA HIS A 86 -5.13 11.18 10.41
C HIS A 86 -5.25 12.70 10.52
N GLU A 87 -4.21 13.43 10.13
CA GLU A 87 -4.20 14.89 10.16
C GLU A 87 -5.20 15.50 9.17
N LEU A 88 -5.40 14.86 8.00
CA LEU A 88 -6.49 15.23 7.11
C LEU A 88 -7.86 15.03 7.78
N GLY A 89 -8.00 14.00 8.63
CA GLY A 89 -9.18 13.80 9.46
C GLY A 89 -9.44 15.00 10.35
N HIS A 90 -8.43 15.48 11.10
CA HIS A 90 -8.55 16.69 11.91
C HIS A 90 -8.99 17.91 11.09
N CYS A 91 -8.40 18.09 9.90
CA CYS A 91 -8.77 19.19 9.01
C CYS A 91 -10.23 19.09 8.52
N MET A 92 -10.68 17.92 8.09
CA MET A 92 -12.02 17.73 7.53
C MET A 92 -13.13 17.76 8.59
N LEU A 93 -12.79 17.45 9.85
CA LEU A 93 -13.71 17.46 10.99
C LEU A 93 -13.68 18.79 11.76
N ASP A 94 -12.93 19.80 11.30
CA ASP A 94 -12.78 21.11 11.96
C ASP A 94 -12.34 20.99 13.43
N HIS A 95 -11.39 20.10 13.67
CA HIS A 95 -10.82 19.88 15.00
C HIS A 95 -9.94 21.05 15.47
N GLN A 96 -9.60 21.04 16.75
CA GLN A 96 -8.57 21.93 17.29
C GLN A 96 -7.17 21.39 16.92
N PRO A 97 -6.12 22.22 16.97
CA PRO A 97 -4.76 21.77 16.69
C PRO A 97 -4.38 20.57 17.55
N SER A 98 -3.75 19.58 16.92
CA SER A 98 -3.28 18.35 17.55
C SER A 98 -1.79 18.18 17.29
N LEU A 99 -1.10 17.58 18.26
CA LEU A 99 0.28 17.16 18.15
C LEU A 99 0.32 15.65 18.37
N ASP A 100 0.73 14.93 17.33
CA ASP A 100 0.78 13.48 17.35
C ASP A 100 2.15 12.94 17.72
N ASP A 101 2.34 12.70 19.01
CA ASP A 101 3.52 12.05 19.54
C ASP A 101 3.62 10.60 19.05
N GLU A 102 4.83 10.14 18.79
CA GLU A 102 5.07 8.82 18.18
C GLU A 102 4.45 7.65 18.94
N ASP A 103 4.60 7.63 20.27
CA ASP A 103 4.00 6.60 21.11
C ASP A 103 2.46 6.58 20.99
N SER A 104 1.84 7.74 20.79
CA SER A 104 0.39 7.86 20.74
C SER A 104 -0.18 7.26 19.45
N ILE A 105 0.32 7.65 18.27
CA ILE A 105 -0.17 7.11 16.99
C ILE A 105 0.17 5.63 16.86
N LEU A 106 1.41 5.22 17.21
CA LEU A 106 1.82 3.83 17.01
C LEU A 106 1.04 2.86 17.90
N ARG A 107 0.62 3.29 19.11
CA ARG A 107 -0.28 2.50 19.98
C ARG A 107 -1.75 2.56 19.55
N ARG A 108 -2.15 3.66 18.90
CA ARG A 108 -3.50 3.87 18.32
C ARG A 108 -3.69 3.21 16.96
N MET A 109 -2.61 2.85 16.26
CA MET A 109 -2.64 1.82 15.22
C MET A 109 -3.08 0.49 15.88
N PRO A 110 -4.06 -0.22 15.34
CA PRO A 110 -5.46 -0.15 15.80
C PRO A 110 -5.82 -1.01 17.02
N ILE A 111 -4.95 -1.08 18.04
CA ILE A 111 -5.13 -2.01 19.17
C ILE A 111 -5.52 -1.35 20.49
N ASN A 112 -4.91 -0.23 20.88
CA ASN A 112 -5.00 0.21 22.26
C ASN A 112 -5.66 1.58 22.35
N LEU A 113 -7.00 1.55 22.33
CA LEU A 113 -7.83 2.73 22.58
C LEU A 113 -8.17 2.75 24.08
N GLU A 114 -7.29 3.36 24.87
CA GLU A 114 -7.54 3.53 26.31
C GLU A 114 -8.78 4.43 26.56
N PRO A 115 -9.63 4.09 27.55
CA PRO A 115 -10.75 4.92 27.95
C PRO A 115 -10.23 6.20 28.63
N GLY A 116 -10.21 7.30 27.88
CA GLY A 116 -9.66 8.59 28.27
C GLY A 116 -9.25 9.47 27.07
N LEU A 117 -9.24 8.89 25.86
CA LEU A 117 -8.89 9.60 24.62
C LEU A 117 -9.84 10.78 24.33
N ASN A 118 -9.23 11.90 23.93
CA ASN A 118 -9.92 13.03 23.34
C ASN A 118 -10.76 12.53 22.15
N HIS A 119 -12.06 12.88 22.12
CA HIS A 119 -12.99 12.43 21.09
C HIS A 119 -12.48 12.75 19.67
N GLN A 120 -11.79 13.88 19.49
CA GLN A 120 -11.22 14.29 18.20
C GLN A 120 -10.23 13.26 17.65
N GLU A 121 -9.40 12.66 18.50
CA GLU A 121 -8.42 11.64 18.10
C GLU A 121 -9.11 10.37 17.61
N VAL A 122 -10.18 9.96 18.30
CA VAL A 122 -10.98 8.79 17.91
C VAL A 122 -11.68 9.03 16.57
N GLU A 123 -12.16 10.24 16.34
CA GLU A 123 -12.76 10.63 15.06
C GLU A 123 -11.71 10.66 13.93
N ALA A 124 -10.53 11.24 14.17
CA ALA A 124 -9.43 11.29 13.21
C ALA A 124 -8.89 9.90 12.85
N ASP A 125 -8.70 9.01 13.83
CA ASP A 125 -8.32 7.60 13.59
C ASP A 125 -9.40 6.86 12.80
N ALA A 126 -10.67 7.08 13.14
CA ALA A 126 -11.78 6.49 12.43
C ALA A 126 -11.88 6.99 10.99
N PHE A 127 -11.58 8.28 10.76
CA PHE A 127 -11.47 8.88 9.45
C PHE A 127 -10.32 8.25 8.66
N ALA A 128 -9.09 8.21 9.20
CA ALA A 128 -7.92 7.68 8.51
C ALA A 128 -8.12 6.22 8.06
N VAL A 129 -8.62 5.36 8.96
CA VAL A 129 -8.95 3.96 8.64
C VAL A 129 -10.05 3.88 7.58
N GLY A 130 -11.13 4.64 7.74
CA GLY A 130 -12.25 4.64 6.80
C GLY A 130 -11.88 5.20 5.43
N PHE A 131 -10.92 6.11 5.38
CA PHE A 131 -10.47 6.76 4.15
C PHE A 131 -9.46 5.89 3.40
N MET A 132 -8.43 5.38 4.09
CA MET A 132 -7.39 4.55 3.46
C MET A 132 -7.82 3.12 3.18
N MET A 133 -8.59 2.51 4.09
CA MET A 133 -8.93 1.09 4.04
C MET A 133 -10.45 0.84 4.06
N PRO A 134 -11.27 1.49 3.22
CA PRO A 134 -12.71 1.27 3.23
C PRO A 134 -13.06 -0.15 2.78
N LYS A 135 -14.14 -0.72 3.33
CA LYS A 135 -14.61 -2.08 3.00
C LYS A 135 -14.74 -2.37 1.50
N TRP A 136 -15.16 -1.38 0.71
CA TRP A 136 -15.32 -1.54 -0.73
C TRP A 136 -13.97 -1.74 -1.44
N LEU A 137 -12.89 -1.11 -0.94
CA LEU A 137 -11.54 -1.24 -1.51
C LEU A 137 -10.91 -2.57 -1.12
N LEU A 138 -11.13 -3.04 0.11
CA LEU A 138 -10.78 -4.41 0.50
C LEU A 138 -11.48 -5.42 -0.42
N ALA A 139 -12.79 -5.25 -0.65
CA ALA A 139 -13.55 -6.13 -1.54
C ALA A 139 -13.07 -6.08 -3.00
N LEU A 140 -12.62 -4.91 -3.48
CA LEU A 140 -12.03 -4.76 -4.81
C LEU A 140 -10.77 -5.61 -4.94
N HIS A 141 -9.83 -5.48 -4.01
CA HIS A 141 -8.60 -6.27 -3.98
C HIS A 141 -8.87 -7.76 -3.79
N MET A 142 -9.81 -8.12 -2.93
CA MET A 142 -10.23 -9.51 -2.74
C MET A 142 -10.74 -10.15 -4.04
N ARG A 143 -11.64 -9.47 -4.77
CA ARG A 143 -12.14 -9.98 -6.06
C ARG A 143 -11.01 -10.15 -7.07
N ARG A 144 -10.16 -9.12 -7.19
CA ARG A 144 -9.04 -9.09 -8.13
C ARG A 144 -8.02 -10.20 -7.85
N GLN A 145 -7.70 -10.42 -6.59
CA GLN A 145 -6.75 -11.44 -6.14
C GLN A 145 -7.37 -12.82 -5.94
N ASN A 146 -8.68 -12.97 -6.16
CA ASN A 146 -9.46 -14.15 -5.82
C ASN A 146 -9.23 -14.62 -4.37
N TRP A 147 -9.25 -13.67 -3.44
CA TRP A 147 -9.18 -13.92 -2.00
C TRP A 147 -10.56 -13.85 -1.35
N THR A 148 -10.72 -14.66 -0.32
CA THR A 148 -11.89 -14.70 0.56
C THR A 148 -11.47 -14.36 1.98
N THR A 149 -12.44 -14.19 2.88
CA THR A 149 -12.15 -14.00 4.31
C THR A 149 -11.41 -15.18 4.93
N HIS A 150 -11.55 -16.39 4.37
CA HIS A 150 -10.81 -17.56 4.82
C HIS A 150 -9.30 -17.39 4.61
N ASP A 151 -8.91 -16.72 3.52
CA ASP A 151 -7.50 -16.51 3.17
C ASP A 151 -6.78 -15.57 4.14
N PHE A 152 -7.51 -14.74 4.88
CA PHE A 152 -6.95 -13.87 5.91
C PHE A 152 -6.44 -14.60 7.15
N ARG A 153 -6.54 -15.94 7.20
CA ARG A 153 -5.80 -16.77 8.15
C ARG A 153 -4.30 -16.88 7.80
N ARG A 154 -3.94 -16.56 6.55
CA ARG A 154 -2.56 -16.65 6.06
C ARG A 154 -1.88 -15.29 6.19
N PRO A 155 -0.80 -15.16 6.97
CA PRO A 155 -0.13 -13.87 7.19
C PRO A 155 0.46 -13.28 5.91
N GLY A 156 0.94 -14.12 4.98
CA GLY A 156 1.41 -13.66 3.67
C GLY A 156 0.31 -12.96 2.84
N VAL A 157 -0.94 -13.43 2.90
CA VAL A 157 -2.07 -12.79 2.21
C VAL A 157 -2.38 -11.44 2.82
N VAL A 158 -2.44 -11.36 4.16
CA VAL A 158 -2.73 -10.09 4.85
C VAL A 158 -1.58 -9.10 4.63
N TYR A 159 -0.32 -9.53 4.62
CA TYR A 159 0.82 -8.70 4.25
C TYR A 159 0.70 -8.15 2.83
N GLN A 160 0.44 -9.01 1.85
CA GLN A 160 0.29 -8.57 0.45
C GLN A 160 -0.92 -7.65 0.24
N LEU A 161 -2.00 -7.82 1.01
CA LEU A 161 -3.13 -6.91 1.00
C LEU A 161 -2.80 -5.55 1.64
N SER A 162 -1.98 -5.50 2.70
CA SER A 162 -1.62 -4.22 3.34
C SER A 162 -0.82 -3.35 2.39
N LEU A 163 0.11 -3.93 1.61
CA LEU A 163 0.86 -3.21 0.58
C LEU A 163 -0.08 -2.58 -0.46
N ARG A 164 -1.05 -3.37 -0.97
CA ARG A 164 -2.03 -2.91 -1.98
C ARG A 164 -3.00 -1.85 -1.46
N LEU A 165 -3.16 -1.73 -0.14
CA LEU A 165 -3.93 -0.69 0.53
C LEU A 165 -3.06 0.50 0.99
N GLY A 166 -1.74 0.40 0.84
CA GLY A 166 -0.80 1.41 1.32
C GLY A 166 -0.69 1.50 2.85
N SER A 167 -1.08 0.45 3.58
CA SER A 167 -1.08 0.40 5.05
C SER A 167 -0.02 -0.55 5.60
N SER A 168 0.26 -0.43 6.91
CA SER A 168 1.11 -1.41 7.59
C SER A 168 0.38 -2.74 7.80
N PHE A 169 1.15 -3.83 7.88
CA PHE A 169 0.63 -5.17 8.17
C PHE A 169 -0.23 -5.19 9.44
N GLU A 170 0.27 -4.54 10.50
CA GLU A 170 -0.43 -4.43 11.77
C GLU A 170 -1.72 -3.63 11.66
N ALA A 171 -1.69 -2.46 10.99
CA ALA A 171 -2.89 -1.66 10.80
C ALA A 171 -3.99 -2.42 10.07
N LEU A 172 -3.63 -3.23 9.07
CA LEU A 172 -4.62 -4.06 8.37
C LEU A 172 -5.18 -5.17 9.25
N CYS A 173 -4.35 -5.90 10.01
CA CYS A 173 -4.82 -6.96 10.92
C CYS A 173 -5.97 -6.48 11.83
N TRP A 174 -5.83 -5.30 12.42
CA TRP A 174 -6.84 -4.75 13.31
C TRP A 174 -8.02 -4.12 12.59
N THR A 175 -7.79 -3.55 11.40
CA THR A 175 -8.88 -3.11 10.52
C THR A 175 -9.79 -4.28 10.13
N LEU A 176 -9.21 -5.46 9.84
CA LEU A 176 -9.98 -6.67 9.56
C LEU A 176 -10.83 -7.13 10.76
N VAL A 177 -10.33 -6.96 12.00
CA VAL A 177 -11.12 -7.19 13.23
C VAL A 177 -12.28 -6.21 13.33
N ARG A 178 -12.02 -4.91 13.12
CA ARG A 178 -13.04 -3.85 13.15
C ARG A 178 -14.16 -4.12 12.14
N TYR A 179 -13.81 -4.66 10.98
CA TYR A 179 -14.77 -5.04 9.94
C TYR A 179 -15.40 -6.42 10.11
N ARG A 180 -15.04 -7.15 11.18
CA ARG A 180 -15.51 -8.50 11.49
C ARG A 180 -15.19 -9.51 10.38
N MET A 181 -14.09 -9.28 9.67
CA MET A 181 -13.58 -10.20 8.64
C MET A 181 -12.69 -11.29 9.26
N ILE A 182 -12.06 -10.97 10.40
CA ILE A 182 -11.36 -11.92 11.27
C ILE A 182 -11.72 -11.63 12.74
N THR A 183 -11.43 -12.58 13.62
CA THR A 183 -11.56 -12.44 15.07
C THR A 183 -10.32 -11.79 15.69
N PHE A 184 -10.47 -11.23 16.89
CA PHE A 184 -9.36 -10.70 17.67
C PHE A 184 -8.25 -11.75 17.91
N LYS A 185 -8.64 -13.01 18.17
CA LYS A 185 -7.69 -14.13 18.33
C LYS A 185 -6.86 -14.33 17.06
N GLN A 186 -7.51 -14.38 15.89
CA GLN A 186 -6.83 -14.53 14.60
C GLN A 186 -5.86 -13.37 14.33
N ALA A 187 -6.25 -12.13 14.64
CA ALA A 187 -5.33 -10.99 14.50
C ALA A 187 -4.07 -11.16 15.37
N ARG A 188 -4.22 -11.58 16.63
CA ARG A 188 -3.07 -11.87 17.51
C ARG A 188 -2.19 -12.99 16.97
N GLU A 189 -2.77 -14.03 16.39
CA GLU A 189 -2.03 -15.13 15.74
C GLU A 189 -1.24 -14.64 14.51
N LEU A 190 -1.87 -13.82 13.65
CA LEU A 190 -1.20 -13.22 12.48
C LEU A 190 0.02 -12.39 12.89
N LEU A 191 -0.10 -11.60 13.96
CA LEU A 191 0.98 -10.71 14.43
C LEU A 191 2.18 -11.44 15.06
N LEU A 192 2.06 -12.75 15.32
CA LEU A 192 3.23 -13.57 15.63
C LEU A 192 4.18 -13.68 14.42
N SER A 193 3.66 -13.55 13.21
CA SER A 193 4.44 -13.50 11.97
C SER A 193 4.95 -12.08 11.74
N LYS A 194 6.21 -11.82 12.13
CA LYS A 194 6.83 -10.51 11.91
C LYS A 194 7.01 -10.24 10.41
N PRO A 195 6.82 -8.99 9.92
CA PRO A 195 7.00 -8.65 8.50
C PRO A 195 8.33 -9.12 7.91
N LYS A 196 9.43 -9.04 8.67
CA LYS A 196 10.74 -9.56 8.23
C LYS A 196 10.69 -11.03 7.82
N ALA A 197 10.05 -11.90 8.62
CA ALA A 197 9.94 -13.33 8.31
C ALA A 197 9.09 -13.57 7.05
N LEU A 198 8.05 -12.76 6.84
CA LEU A 198 7.22 -12.82 5.62
C LEU A 198 8.02 -12.40 4.37
N LYS A 199 8.86 -11.37 4.50
CA LYS A 199 9.78 -10.92 3.45
C LYS A 199 10.83 -11.99 3.12
N GLU A 200 11.43 -12.62 4.14
CA GLU A 200 12.39 -13.74 3.96
C GLU A 200 11.77 -14.91 3.18
N ILE A 201 10.53 -15.31 3.52
CA ILE A 201 9.81 -16.36 2.77
C ILE A 201 9.61 -15.96 1.29
N LEU A 202 9.32 -14.69 1.02
CA LEU A 202 9.13 -14.20 -0.35
C LEU A 202 10.45 -14.09 -1.13
N LEU A 203 11.57 -13.80 -0.48
CA LEU A 203 12.85 -13.64 -1.18
C LEU A 203 13.61 -14.95 -1.35
N ALA A 204 13.16 -16.05 -0.71
CA ALA A 204 13.80 -17.35 -0.73
C ALA A 204 15.29 -17.24 -0.34
N ASP A 205 16.20 -17.51 -1.25
CA ASP A 205 17.64 -17.48 -0.99
C ASP A 205 18.26 -16.07 -1.09
N HIS A 206 17.53 -15.10 -1.66
CA HIS A 206 18.02 -13.73 -1.76
C HIS A 206 17.92 -13.01 -0.41
N LYS A 207 19.04 -12.39 0.01
CA LYS A 207 19.12 -11.59 1.24
C LYS A 207 19.48 -10.14 0.89
N PRO A 208 18.57 -9.18 1.09
CA PRO A 208 18.89 -7.77 0.88
C PRO A 208 19.74 -7.23 2.02
N ASP A 209 20.40 -6.09 1.78
CA ASP A 209 21.23 -5.40 2.78
C ASP A 209 20.45 -5.08 4.06
N ASN A 210 19.16 -4.76 3.91
CA ASN A 210 18.23 -4.56 5.01
C ASN A 210 16.79 -4.85 4.58
N TYR A 211 15.89 -5.02 5.56
CA TYR A 211 14.47 -5.34 5.34
C TYR A 211 13.54 -4.13 5.56
N ARG A 212 14.05 -2.90 5.38
CA ARG A 212 13.26 -1.67 5.59
C ARG A 212 12.22 -1.49 4.50
N GLY A 213 12.57 -1.74 3.24
CA GLY A 213 11.61 -1.73 2.13
C GLY A 213 10.71 -2.96 2.11
N ASP A 214 9.56 -2.84 1.47
CA ASP A 214 8.57 -3.91 1.37
C ASP A 214 8.90 -4.90 0.25
N VAL A 215 8.34 -6.11 0.32
CA VAL A 215 8.51 -7.15 -0.71
C VAL A 215 7.15 -7.42 -1.33
N TRP A 216 6.98 -6.99 -2.57
CA TRP A 216 5.75 -7.16 -3.34
C TRP A 216 5.77 -8.51 -4.05
N LEU A 217 4.73 -9.32 -3.86
CA LEU A 217 4.47 -10.47 -4.72
C LEU A 217 3.46 -10.02 -5.78
N LEU A 218 3.92 -9.87 -7.02
CA LEU A 218 3.10 -9.48 -8.16
C LEU A 218 2.83 -10.68 -9.05
N THR A 219 1.59 -10.77 -9.51
CA THR A 219 1.11 -11.78 -10.45
C THR A 219 0.39 -11.08 -11.60
N GLU A 220 -0.09 -11.83 -12.58
CA GLU A 220 -0.95 -11.34 -13.65
C GLU A 220 -2.23 -10.67 -13.13
N ARG A 221 -2.65 -11.01 -11.90
CA ARG A 221 -3.81 -10.36 -11.25
C ARG A 221 -3.56 -8.89 -10.91
N ASP A 222 -2.32 -8.46 -10.89
CA ASP A 222 -1.93 -7.07 -10.64
C ASP A 222 -1.85 -6.24 -11.95
N ALA A 223 -2.16 -6.82 -13.12
CA ALA A 223 -2.06 -6.18 -14.43
C ALA A 223 -2.84 -4.85 -14.56
N GLY A 224 -2.15 -3.76 -14.89
CA GLY A 224 -2.70 -2.42 -15.06
C GLY A 224 -2.90 -1.65 -13.75
N MET A 225 -2.67 -2.28 -12.60
CA MET A 225 -2.75 -1.61 -11.30
C MET A 225 -1.61 -0.59 -11.13
N LEU A 226 -1.91 0.53 -10.45
CA LEU A 226 -0.88 1.40 -9.88
C LEU A 226 -0.28 0.77 -8.62
N ILE A 227 1.00 0.40 -8.69
CA ILE A 227 1.81 0.01 -7.55
C ILE A 227 2.50 1.26 -7.00
N ASP A 228 1.94 1.76 -5.91
CA ASP A 228 2.45 2.92 -5.19
C ASP A 228 3.34 2.45 -4.03
N GLY A 229 4.65 2.39 -4.29
CA GLY A 229 5.65 1.78 -3.42
C GLY A 229 6.77 2.73 -3.01
N SER A 230 7.82 2.15 -2.44
CA SER A 230 9.04 2.86 -2.05
C SER A 230 10.24 2.40 -2.87
N ARG A 231 11.25 3.26 -3.00
CA ARG A 231 12.52 2.95 -3.68
C ARG A 231 13.33 1.83 -3.02
N HIS A 232 13.01 1.51 -1.78
CA HIS A 232 13.66 0.44 -1.04
C HIS A 232 12.96 -0.92 -1.22
N ASP A 233 11.84 -0.95 -1.93
CA ASP A 233 11.03 -2.16 -2.07
C ASP A 233 11.67 -3.15 -3.06
N LEU A 234 11.32 -4.42 -2.93
CA LEU A 234 11.68 -5.49 -3.87
C LEU A 234 10.42 -6.09 -4.49
N PHE A 235 10.55 -6.56 -5.73
CA PHE A 235 9.45 -7.13 -6.49
C PHE A 235 9.74 -8.58 -6.82
N VAL A 236 8.86 -9.47 -6.38
CA VAL A 236 8.83 -10.87 -6.77
C VAL A 236 7.69 -11.03 -7.78
N LEU A 237 8.04 -11.19 -9.04
CA LEU A 237 7.10 -11.56 -10.10
C LEU A 237 6.91 -13.07 -10.07
N LYS A 238 5.67 -13.53 -9.89
CA LYS A 238 5.30 -14.95 -9.99
C LYS A 238 4.31 -15.10 -11.15
N LEU A 239 4.82 -15.48 -12.31
CA LEU A 239 4.11 -15.45 -13.58
C LEU A 239 4.01 -16.85 -14.19
N THR A 240 2.86 -17.17 -14.72
CA THR A 240 2.59 -18.35 -15.55
C THR A 240 3.42 -18.25 -16.83
N GLU A 241 4.20 -19.27 -17.17
CA GLU A 241 5.09 -19.28 -18.35
C GLU A 241 4.86 -20.54 -19.21
N HIS A 242 4.53 -20.32 -20.49
CA HIS A 242 4.22 -21.37 -21.47
C HIS A 242 5.50 -21.89 -22.16
N SER A 243 6.48 -22.27 -21.34
CA SER A 243 7.83 -22.65 -21.81
C SER A 243 7.79 -23.84 -22.79
N ASN A 244 6.86 -24.79 -22.62
CA ASN A 244 6.65 -25.92 -23.54
C ASN A 244 6.30 -25.49 -24.98
N GLY A 245 5.63 -24.34 -25.14
CA GLY A 245 5.29 -23.74 -26.44
C GLY A 245 6.39 -22.83 -27.03
N GLY A 246 7.52 -22.72 -26.34
CA GLY A 246 8.63 -21.81 -26.65
C GLY A 246 8.41 -20.36 -26.21
N TYR A 247 7.34 -20.07 -25.46
CA TYR A 247 7.03 -18.74 -24.98
C TYR A 247 7.68 -18.51 -23.62
N LEU A 248 8.45 -17.43 -23.52
CA LEU A 248 9.18 -17.04 -22.32
C LEU A 248 8.87 -15.58 -22.00
N TRP A 249 8.84 -15.23 -20.72
CA TRP A 249 8.75 -13.82 -20.33
C TRP A 249 10.05 -13.10 -20.69
N ASN A 250 9.92 -12.07 -21.52
CA ASN A 250 11.01 -11.18 -21.87
C ASN A 250 11.29 -10.21 -20.71
N LEU A 251 12.49 -10.31 -20.14
CA LEU A 251 12.92 -9.48 -19.01
C LEU A 251 13.84 -8.32 -19.44
N ASP A 252 14.09 -8.17 -20.74
CA ASP A 252 14.95 -7.11 -21.27
C ASP A 252 14.36 -5.73 -20.97
N GLU A 253 13.03 -5.56 -21.06
CA GLU A 253 12.36 -4.31 -20.71
C GLU A 253 12.47 -3.99 -19.22
N LEU A 254 12.46 -5.01 -18.37
CA LEU A 254 12.66 -4.86 -16.92
C LEU A 254 14.07 -4.32 -16.63
N GLN A 255 15.10 -4.92 -17.25
CA GLN A 255 16.48 -4.48 -17.13
C GLN A 255 16.72 -3.09 -17.75
N ALA A 256 16.14 -2.83 -18.93
CA ALA A 256 16.24 -1.54 -19.62
C ALA A 256 15.59 -0.40 -18.81
N SER A 257 14.59 -0.75 -18.00
CA SER A 257 13.93 0.15 -17.03
C SER A 257 14.76 0.38 -15.76
N GLY A 258 15.99 -0.18 -15.68
CA GLY A 258 16.93 0.00 -14.58
C GLY A 258 16.77 -0.98 -13.43
N PHE A 259 15.88 -1.98 -13.54
CA PHE A 259 15.73 -2.99 -12.49
C PHE A 259 16.87 -3.99 -12.53
N ALA A 260 17.48 -4.24 -11.37
CA ALA A 260 18.44 -5.32 -11.19
C ALA A 260 17.70 -6.63 -10.90
N ILE A 261 17.90 -7.64 -11.74
CA ILE A 261 17.36 -8.99 -11.50
C ILE A 261 18.30 -9.73 -10.55
N VAL A 262 17.83 -10.01 -9.34
CA VAL A 262 18.61 -10.65 -8.28
C VAL A 262 18.31 -12.14 -8.12
N ASN A 263 17.17 -12.60 -8.64
CA ASN A 263 16.86 -14.02 -8.80
C ASN A 263 15.95 -14.25 -10.03
N ASN A 264 16.13 -15.36 -10.74
CA ASN A 264 15.32 -15.76 -11.88
C ASN A 264 15.26 -17.29 -11.98
N GLU A 265 14.11 -17.87 -11.68
CA GLU A 265 13.89 -19.32 -11.64
C GLU A 265 12.60 -19.68 -12.37
N VAL A 266 12.51 -20.92 -12.85
CA VAL A 266 11.27 -21.52 -13.33
C VAL A 266 10.90 -22.64 -12.36
N GLU A 267 9.87 -22.41 -11.56
CA GLU A 267 9.28 -23.44 -10.70
C GLU A 267 8.53 -24.43 -11.60
N ALA A 268 8.94 -25.71 -11.58
CA ALA A 268 8.18 -26.78 -12.19
C ALA A 268 6.92 -27.04 -11.35
N VAL A 269 5.74 -27.01 -11.95
CA VAL A 269 4.52 -27.49 -11.30
C VAL A 269 4.53 -29.01 -11.43
N GLU A 270 4.70 -29.73 -10.33
CA GLU A 270 4.55 -31.20 -10.33
C GLU A 270 3.07 -31.54 -10.60
N THR A 271 2.77 -31.89 -11.85
CA THR A 271 1.48 -32.46 -12.25
C THR A 271 1.70 -33.71 -13.10
N ASP A 272 0.78 -34.67 -12.97
CA ASP A 272 0.81 -35.95 -13.70
C ASP A 272 0.51 -35.82 -15.21
N SER A 273 0.46 -34.60 -15.77
CA SER A 273 0.14 -34.31 -17.17
C SER A 273 1.33 -33.75 -17.94
N VAL A 274 1.63 -34.37 -19.09
CA VAL A 274 2.60 -33.85 -20.06
C VAL A 274 2.00 -32.60 -20.73
N GLY A 275 2.65 -31.44 -20.55
CA GLY A 275 2.29 -30.19 -21.23
C GLY A 275 1.96 -29.01 -20.31
N ASP A 276 2.01 -29.19 -19.00
CA ASP A 276 1.62 -28.15 -18.04
C ASP A 276 2.51 -26.91 -18.05
N VAL A 277 1.90 -25.78 -17.68
CA VAL A 277 2.51 -24.45 -17.72
C VAL A 277 3.44 -24.28 -16.51
N GLY A 278 4.66 -23.78 -16.75
CA GLY A 278 5.61 -23.51 -15.67
C GLY A 278 5.27 -22.22 -14.92
N VAL A 279 5.94 -21.98 -13.79
CA VAL A 279 5.83 -20.69 -13.09
C VAL A 279 7.18 -20.01 -13.04
N ARG A 280 7.33 -18.93 -13.80
CA ARG A 280 8.48 -18.04 -13.76
C ARG A 280 8.44 -17.22 -12.48
N ARG A 281 9.52 -17.30 -11.69
CA ARG A 281 9.74 -16.50 -10.50
C ARG A 281 10.93 -15.57 -10.71
N VAL A 282 10.70 -14.26 -10.76
CA VAL A 282 11.75 -13.25 -10.90
C VAL A 282 11.75 -12.35 -9.68
N THR A 283 12.89 -12.19 -9.03
CA THR A 283 13.08 -11.15 -8.00
C THR A 283 13.87 -9.99 -8.62
N ALA A 284 13.28 -8.81 -8.56
CA ALA A 284 13.82 -7.59 -9.13
C ALA A 284 13.91 -6.48 -8.09
N GLN A 285 15.04 -5.79 -8.08
CA GLN A 285 15.30 -4.59 -7.31
C GLN A 285 15.12 -3.37 -8.22
N PRO A 286 14.30 -2.38 -7.84
CA PRO A 286 14.12 -1.17 -8.62
C PRO A 286 15.37 -0.28 -8.57
N PRO A 287 15.53 0.66 -9.53
CA PRO A 287 16.50 1.74 -9.39
C PRO A 287 16.08 2.70 -8.26
N ASP A 288 16.99 3.59 -7.84
CA ASP A 288 16.78 4.53 -6.73
C ASP A 288 15.53 5.41 -6.89
N GLU A 289 15.18 5.74 -8.13
CA GLU A 289 13.91 6.39 -8.47
C GLU A 289 13.31 5.72 -9.70
N TYR A 290 12.05 5.27 -9.57
CA TYR A 290 11.30 4.75 -10.70
C TYR A 290 9.86 5.25 -10.68
N ARG A 291 9.44 5.83 -11.79
CA ARG A 291 8.04 6.12 -12.08
C ARG A 291 7.80 5.87 -13.56
N GLY A 292 6.80 5.06 -13.87
CA GLY A 292 6.46 4.79 -15.25
C GLY A 292 5.67 3.51 -15.42
N ARG A 293 5.47 3.15 -16.68
CA ARG A 293 4.84 1.89 -17.06
C ARG A 293 5.93 0.85 -17.27
N LEU A 294 5.83 -0.26 -16.55
CA LEU A 294 6.63 -1.46 -16.80
C LEU A 294 5.78 -2.41 -17.65
N VAL A 295 6.32 -2.84 -18.79
CA VAL A 295 5.70 -3.82 -19.68
C VAL A 295 6.58 -5.06 -19.69
N LEU A 296 5.93 -6.23 -19.76
CA LEU A 296 6.56 -7.52 -19.95
C LEU A 296 5.75 -8.25 -21.01
N ASP A 297 6.43 -8.81 -22.00
CA ASP A 297 5.81 -9.61 -23.05
C ASP A 297 6.28 -11.06 -22.92
N GLU A 298 5.32 -11.99 -22.98
CA GLU A 298 5.58 -13.41 -23.08
C GLU A 298 5.62 -13.78 -24.57
N ALA A 299 6.81 -13.99 -25.13
CA ALA A 299 7.01 -14.18 -26.56
C ALA A 299 8.03 -15.29 -26.84
N ARG A 300 8.10 -15.72 -28.09
CA ARG A 300 9.18 -16.62 -28.54
C ARG A 300 10.46 -15.80 -28.75
N PRO A 301 11.62 -16.21 -28.22
CA PRO A 301 12.86 -15.43 -28.39
C PRO A 301 13.26 -15.17 -29.85
N TRP A 302 12.86 -16.06 -30.77
CA TRP A 302 13.12 -15.92 -32.21
C TRP A 302 12.01 -15.21 -32.98
N ASP A 303 10.89 -14.87 -32.35
CA ASP A 303 9.80 -14.06 -32.92
C ASP A 303 9.16 -13.18 -31.83
N PRO A 304 9.89 -12.14 -31.36
CA PRO A 304 9.42 -11.28 -30.27
C PRO A 304 8.23 -10.41 -30.67
N SER A 305 7.90 -10.34 -31.97
CA SER A 305 6.80 -9.53 -32.49
C SER A 305 5.41 -10.14 -32.20
N GLN A 306 5.35 -11.44 -31.92
CA GLN A 306 4.13 -12.17 -31.61
C GLN A 306 4.12 -12.59 -30.14
N SER A 307 3.72 -11.66 -29.27
CA SER A 307 3.49 -11.93 -27.85
C SER A 307 2.25 -12.81 -27.66
N LEU A 308 2.37 -13.88 -26.87
CA LEU A 308 1.25 -14.68 -26.38
C LEU A 308 0.48 -13.93 -25.29
N SER A 309 1.21 -13.37 -24.34
CA SER A 309 0.68 -12.64 -23.19
C SER A 309 1.42 -11.32 -23.03
N ARG A 310 0.73 -10.30 -22.54
CA ARG A 310 1.31 -9.01 -22.16
C ARG A 310 0.88 -8.67 -20.74
N LEU A 311 1.84 -8.24 -19.93
CA LEU A 311 1.62 -7.80 -18.56
C LEU A 311 2.14 -6.38 -18.39
N GLU A 312 1.28 -5.50 -17.91
CA GLU A 312 1.62 -4.10 -17.69
C GLU A 312 1.43 -3.74 -16.22
N PHE A 313 2.33 -2.94 -15.66
CA PHE A 313 2.18 -2.32 -14.34
C PHE A 313 2.42 -0.82 -14.45
N ASN A 314 1.65 -0.04 -13.71
CA ASN A 314 1.99 1.36 -13.47
C ASN A 314 2.71 1.42 -12.13
N LEU A 315 3.93 1.96 -12.10
CA LEU A 315 4.76 1.99 -10.89
C LEU A 315 5.04 3.45 -10.50
N ASP A 316 4.94 3.74 -9.20
CA ASP A 316 5.45 4.96 -8.56
C ASP A 316 6.21 4.54 -7.31
N LEU A 317 7.54 4.45 -7.42
CA LEU A 317 8.45 3.99 -6.38
C LEU A 317 9.23 5.15 -5.75
N THR A 318 8.73 6.38 -5.92
CA THR A 318 9.42 7.59 -5.46
C THR A 318 9.27 7.85 -3.95
N GLY A 319 8.51 7.01 -3.24
CA GLY A 319 8.40 7.07 -1.79
C GLY A 319 9.61 6.45 -1.07
N PRO A 320 9.74 6.61 0.27
CA PRO A 320 8.91 7.45 1.14
C PRO A 320 9.04 8.94 0.79
N GLU A 321 8.10 9.76 1.28
CA GLU A 321 8.16 11.20 1.07
C GLU A 321 9.42 11.79 1.73
N GLU A 322 10.01 12.75 1.03
CA GLU A 322 11.18 13.49 1.46
C GLU A 322 10.80 14.90 1.95
N ALA A 323 11.75 15.62 2.54
CA ALA A 323 11.49 16.94 3.08
C ALA A 323 11.03 17.93 2.00
N GLY A 324 10.08 18.79 2.34
CA GLY A 324 9.46 19.76 1.44
C GLY A 324 8.06 19.36 1.01
N LEU A 325 7.75 19.58 -0.26
CA LEU A 325 6.45 19.27 -0.87
C LEU A 325 6.31 17.76 -1.10
N SER A 326 5.08 17.26 -1.01
CA SER A 326 4.79 15.86 -1.34
C SER A 326 5.09 15.55 -2.81
N ARG A 327 5.37 14.29 -3.15
CA ARG A 327 5.54 13.87 -4.54
C ARG A 327 4.33 14.17 -5.41
N ALA A 328 3.12 14.23 -4.84
CA ALA A 328 1.92 14.64 -5.57
C ALA A 328 1.99 16.13 -5.98
N GLU A 329 2.34 17.00 -5.05
CA GLU A 329 2.51 18.45 -5.30
C GLU A 329 3.67 18.74 -6.25
N ARG A 330 4.83 18.12 -6.02
CA ARG A 330 6.01 18.29 -6.90
C ARG A 330 5.69 17.97 -8.35
N ARG A 331 4.89 16.92 -8.59
CA ARG A 331 4.47 16.52 -9.94
C ARG A 331 3.61 17.57 -10.62
N GLN A 332 2.59 18.08 -9.94
CA GLN A 332 1.74 19.11 -10.53
C GLN A 332 2.51 20.39 -10.84
N MET A 333 3.47 20.76 -9.99
CA MET A 333 4.33 21.93 -10.26
C MET A 333 5.23 21.71 -11.47
N LEU A 334 5.77 20.50 -11.67
CA LEU A 334 6.60 20.17 -12.82
C LEU A 334 5.78 20.02 -14.11
N GLU A 335 4.54 19.55 -14.04
CA GLU A 335 3.62 19.43 -15.19
C GLU A 335 3.03 20.80 -15.60
N ALA A 336 3.01 21.78 -14.69
CA ALA A 336 2.55 23.15 -14.94
C ALA A 336 3.66 24.13 -15.38
N ALA A 337 4.93 23.71 -15.31
CA ALA A 337 6.11 24.48 -15.74
C ALA A 337 6.51 24.10 -17.17
#